data_AF-A0A2D5A6Y2-F1
#
_entry.id   AF-A0A2D5A6Y2-F1
#
_cell.length_a   1.000
_cell.length_b   1.000
_cell.length_c   1.000
_cell.angle_alpha   90.00
_cell.angle_beta   90.00
_cell.angle_gamma   90.00
#
_symmetry.space_group_name_H-M   'P 1'
#
loop_
_entity.id
_entity.type
_entity.pdbx_description
1 polymer ?
#
loop_
_entity_poly.entity_id
_entity_poly.type
_entity_poly.pdbx_seq_one_letter_code
_entity_poly.pdbx_strand_id
1 'polypeptide(L)'
;LVRVAGVTHLHVNSASYQWVGGDHRHASYAADVHEKHPWIACTCPYRDCLFARITIDPRDLEIRVEGVGSSWVGASPAELGVDLDPRLTNGEEIAPRIRDRRITRVRR
;
A
#
# COMPACT_ATOMS: atom_id res chain seq x y z
N LEU A 1 0.28 14.70 0.70
CA LEU A 1 -0.31 15.20 1.97
C LEU A 1 -1.53 16.01 1.60
N VAL A 2 -2.63 15.88 2.33
CA VAL A 2 -3.84 16.69 2.10
C VAL A 2 -4.14 17.46 3.38
N ARG A 3 -4.51 18.73 3.27
CA ARG A 3 -4.90 19.54 4.43
C ARG A 3 -6.38 19.85 4.38
N VAL A 4 -7.11 19.48 5.43
CA VAL A 4 -8.56 19.71 5.54
C VAL A 4 -8.81 20.36 6.90
N ALA A 5 -9.52 21.50 6.92
CA ALA A 5 -9.87 22.24 8.13
C ALA A 5 -8.67 22.47 9.09
N GLY A 6 -7.48 22.75 8.54
CA GLY A 6 -6.27 22.99 9.32
C GLY A 6 -5.48 21.74 9.72
N VAL A 7 -6.03 20.54 9.53
CA VAL A 7 -5.40 19.24 9.87
C VAL A 7 -4.71 18.63 8.65
N THR A 8 -3.45 18.23 8.82
CA THR A 8 -2.66 17.53 7.78
C THR A 8 -2.91 16.04 7.84
N HIS A 9 -3.36 15.46 6.73
CA HIS A 9 -3.60 14.04 6.56
C HIS A 9 -2.47 13.42 5.73
N LEU A 10 -1.93 12.32 6.25
CA LEU A 10 -0.94 11.49 5.58
C LEU A 10 -1.61 10.18 5.17
N HIS A 11 -1.54 9.88 3.87
CA HIS A 11 -1.90 8.57 3.35
C HIS A 11 -0.72 7.60 3.52
N VAL A 12 -1.00 6.41 4.05
CA VAL A 12 -0.04 5.32 4.22
C VAL A 12 -0.70 4.04 3.72
N ASN A 13 -0.05 3.34 2.79
CA ASN A 13 -0.51 2.02 2.36
C ASN A 13 -0.01 0.96 3.34
N SER A 14 -0.87 0.48 4.23
CA SER A 14 -0.51 -0.51 5.27
C SER A 14 -1.18 -1.88 5.07
N ALA A 15 -1.81 -2.12 3.94
CA ALA A 15 -2.41 -3.43 3.66
C ALA A 15 -1.30 -4.47 3.40
N SER A 16 -1.64 -5.75 3.48
CA SER A 16 -0.77 -6.85 3.02
C SER A 16 -1.22 -7.45 1.68
N TYR A 17 -2.34 -6.99 1.13
CA TYR A 17 -2.90 -7.44 -0.13
C TYR A 17 -3.86 -6.40 -0.73
N GLN A 18 -4.09 -6.50 -2.04
CA GLN A 18 -5.20 -5.83 -2.75
C GLN A 18 -6.23 -6.90 -3.16
N TRP A 19 -7.51 -6.70 -2.86
CA TRP A 19 -8.57 -7.56 -3.41
C TRP A 19 -8.91 -7.12 -4.82
N VAL A 20 -8.91 -8.04 -5.78
CA VAL A 20 -9.15 -7.76 -7.22
C VAL A 20 -10.46 -8.36 -7.75
N GLY A 21 -11.18 -9.14 -6.93
CA GLY A 21 -12.48 -9.69 -7.31
C GLY A 21 -12.41 -10.99 -8.13
N GLY A 22 -13.58 -11.58 -8.36
CA GLY A 22 -13.72 -12.90 -9.00
C GLY A 22 -13.36 -12.92 -10.48
N ASP A 23 -13.61 -11.82 -11.19
CA ASP A 23 -13.35 -11.68 -12.63
C ASP A 23 -11.85 -11.59 -12.96
N HIS A 24 -11.02 -11.31 -11.95
CA HIS A 24 -9.58 -11.14 -12.08
C HIS A 24 -8.80 -12.20 -11.31
N ARG A 25 -9.37 -13.40 -11.17
CA ARG A 25 -8.71 -14.52 -10.49
C ARG A 25 -7.39 -14.88 -11.16
N HIS A 26 -6.34 -15.01 -10.37
CA HIS A 26 -5.02 -15.40 -10.87
C HIS A 26 -4.26 -16.29 -9.88
N ALA A 27 -3.23 -16.99 -10.38
CA ALA A 27 -2.33 -17.75 -9.52
C ALA A 27 -1.26 -16.84 -8.94
N SER A 28 -1.26 -16.69 -7.61
CA SER A 28 -0.23 -15.99 -6.82
C SER A 28 0.69 -16.94 -6.05
N TYR A 29 0.31 -18.20 -5.87
CA TYR A 29 1.03 -19.21 -5.09
C TYR A 29 0.91 -20.58 -5.76
N ALA A 30 1.55 -21.60 -5.19
CA ALA A 30 1.42 -22.99 -5.63
C ALA A 30 -0.04 -23.49 -5.53
N ALA A 31 -0.37 -24.51 -6.34
CA ALA A 31 -1.73 -25.02 -6.47
C ALA A 31 -2.34 -25.50 -5.15
N ASP A 32 -1.54 -26.15 -4.28
CA ASP A 32 -1.99 -26.65 -2.98
C ASP A 32 -2.44 -25.52 -2.03
N VAL A 33 -1.83 -24.34 -2.13
CA VAL A 33 -2.23 -23.14 -1.39
C VAL A 33 -3.57 -22.62 -1.93
N HIS A 34 -3.74 -22.56 -3.25
CA HIS A 34 -4.99 -22.13 -3.88
C HIS A 34 -6.15 -23.09 -3.59
N GLU A 35 -5.91 -24.40 -3.55
CA GLU A 35 -6.91 -25.39 -3.17
C GLU A 35 -7.38 -25.23 -1.72
N LYS A 36 -6.43 -25.00 -0.79
CA LYS A 36 -6.74 -24.76 0.64
C LYS A 36 -7.35 -23.38 0.89
N HIS A 37 -7.02 -22.40 0.06
CA HIS A 37 -7.44 -21.00 0.22
C HIS A 37 -7.96 -20.42 -1.10
N PRO A 38 -9.14 -20.86 -1.60
CA PRO A 38 -9.62 -20.50 -2.95
C PRO A 38 -9.74 -18.99 -3.22
N TRP A 39 -9.98 -18.19 -2.17
CA TRP A 39 -10.12 -16.74 -2.28
C TRP A 39 -8.79 -16.00 -2.47
N ILE A 40 -7.65 -16.67 -2.27
CA ILE A 40 -6.32 -16.05 -2.52
C ILE A 40 -6.08 -15.80 -4.01
N ALA A 41 -6.84 -16.47 -4.89
CA ALA A 41 -6.85 -16.16 -6.31
C ALA A 41 -7.47 -14.79 -6.61
N CYS A 42 -8.32 -14.27 -5.71
CA CYS A 42 -8.98 -12.97 -5.85
C CYS A 42 -8.16 -11.83 -5.22
N THR A 43 -6.89 -12.07 -4.86
CA THR A 43 -6.03 -11.06 -4.24
C THR A 43 -4.68 -10.98 -4.94
N CYS A 44 -4.11 -9.77 -4.99
CA CYS A 44 -2.70 -9.54 -5.24
C CYS A 44 -2.00 -9.36 -3.88
N PRO A 45 -1.30 -10.37 -3.36
CA PRO A 45 -0.64 -10.30 -2.06
C PRO A 45 0.70 -9.57 -2.15
N TYR A 46 1.14 -8.99 -1.05
CA TYR A 46 2.53 -8.59 -0.86
C TYR A 46 3.35 -9.77 -0.35
N ARG A 47 4.61 -9.86 -0.78
CA ARG A 47 5.55 -10.91 -0.34
C ARG A 47 5.84 -10.80 1.16
N ASP A 48 6.00 -9.58 1.64
CA ASP A 48 6.34 -9.24 3.02
C ASP A 48 5.34 -8.21 3.55
N CYS A 49 5.12 -8.24 4.87
CA CYS A 49 4.25 -7.27 5.54
C CYS A 49 4.82 -5.85 5.40
N LEU A 50 3.94 -4.89 5.09
CA LEU A 50 4.30 -3.48 5.13
C LEU A 50 4.06 -2.90 6.53
N PHE A 51 5.05 -2.15 7.00
CA PHE A 51 4.96 -1.35 8.21
C PHE A 51 5.80 -0.08 8.06
N ALA A 52 5.60 0.88 8.95
CA ALA A 52 6.40 2.09 8.96
C ALA A 52 6.71 2.53 10.39
N ARG A 53 7.87 3.15 10.56
CA ARG A 53 8.24 3.85 11.79
C ARG A 53 7.90 5.32 11.62
N ILE A 54 7.10 5.85 12.53
CA ILE A 54 6.79 7.28 12.61
C ILE A 54 7.53 7.86 13.81
N THR A 55 8.45 8.78 13.55
CA THR A 55 9.19 9.53 14.58
C THR A 55 8.67 10.95 14.62
N ILE A 56 8.31 11.42 15.82
CA ILE A 56 7.87 12.80 16.06
C ILE A 56 8.96 13.47 16.90
N ASP A 57 9.67 14.44 16.34
CA ASP A 57 10.62 15.26 17.09
C ASP A 57 9.96 16.61 17.46
N PRO A 58 9.62 16.82 18.74
CA PRO A 58 8.99 18.06 19.18
C PRO A 58 9.94 19.25 19.21
N ARG A 59 11.26 19.04 19.22
CA ARG A 59 12.25 20.13 19.23
C ARG A 59 12.33 20.79 17.86
N ASP A 60 12.39 19.97 16.83
CA ASP A 60 12.49 20.42 15.43
C ASP A 60 11.12 20.60 14.76
N LEU A 61 10.03 20.23 15.46
CA LEU A 61 8.66 20.20 14.94
C LEU A 61 8.59 19.41 13.61
N GLU A 62 9.25 18.26 13.62
CA GLU A 62 9.43 17.39 12.46
C GLU A 62 8.75 16.03 12.69
N ILE A 63 8.09 15.54 11.65
CA ILE A 63 7.61 14.16 11.59
C ILE A 63 8.39 13.45 10.48
N ARG A 64 9.06 12.36 10.84
CA ARG A 64 9.70 11.44 9.91
C ARG A 64 8.90 10.15 9.82
N VAL A 65 8.65 9.71 8.60
CA VAL A 65 8.03 8.42 8.30
C VAL A 65 9.05 7.63 7.50
N GLU A 66 9.41 6.47 8.02
CA GLU A 66 10.33 5.53 7.38
C GLU A 66 9.52 4.27 7.06
N GLY A 67 9.25 4.07 5.79
CA GLY A 67 8.44 2.96 5.30
C GLY A 67 9.29 1.79 4.84
N VAL A 68 8.67 0.62 4.74
CA VAL A 68 9.29 -0.55 4.10
C VAL A 68 8.66 -0.81 2.73
N GLY A 69 9.46 -1.37 1.83
CA GLY A 69 9.02 -1.89 0.54
C GLY A 69 9.00 -3.42 0.53
N SER A 70 8.15 -3.98 -0.31
CA SER A 70 8.06 -5.39 -0.67
C SER A 70 7.79 -5.52 -2.17
N SER A 71 7.37 -6.69 -2.61
CA SER A 71 6.98 -7.01 -3.99
C SER A 71 5.62 -7.68 -4.01
N TRP A 72 4.90 -7.61 -5.14
CA TRP A 72 3.74 -8.46 -5.36
C TRP A 72 4.13 -9.94 -5.41
N VAL A 73 3.22 -10.81 -4.98
CA VAL A 73 3.33 -12.25 -5.21
C VAL A 73 2.52 -12.61 -6.46
N GLY A 74 3.23 -12.94 -7.54
CA GLY A 74 2.61 -13.10 -8.86
C GLY A 74 2.30 -11.76 -9.52
N ALA A 75 1.21 -11.70 -10.27
CA ALA A 75 0.78 -10.50 -10.98
C ALA A 75 0.32 -9.39 -10.03
N SER A 76 0.66 -8.16 -10.37
CA SER A 76 0.16 -6.93 -9.74
C SER A 76 -1.24 -6.56 -10.25
N PRO A 77 -1.99 -5.69 -9.53
CA PRO A 77 -3.28 -5.18 -10.01
C PRO A 77 -3.18 -4.52 -11.39
N ALA A 78 -2.08 -3.81 -11.67
CA ALA A 78 -1.84 -3.20 -12.98
C ALA A 78 -1.69 -4.23 -14.11
N GLU A 79 -0.94 -5.31 -13.87
CA GLU A 79 -0.75 -6.39 -14.85
C GLU A 79 -2.06 -7.16 -15.11
N LEU A 80 -2.97 -7.19 -14.13
CA LEU A 80 -4.31 -7.75 -14.29
C LEU A 80 -5.32 -6.78 -14.92
N GLY A 81 -4.92 -5.54 -15.22
CA GLY A 81 -5.80 -4.50 -15.76
C GLY A 81 -6.87 -4.03 -14.77
N VAL A 82 -6.62 -4.15 -13.47
CA VAL A 82 -7.59 -3.85 -12.41
C VAL A 82 -7.40 -2.43 -11.91
N ASP A 83 -8.41 -1.59 -12.17
CA ASP A 83 -8.52 -0.23 -11.63
C ASP A 83 -9.85 -0.08 -10.89
N LEU A 84 -9.79 -0.15 -9.56
CA LEU A 84 -10.98 -0.20 -8.69
C LEU A 84 -11.46 1.17 -8.23
N ASP A 85 -10.58 2.16 -8.22
CA ASP A 85 -10.92 3.54 -7.84
C ASP A 85 -10.17 4.49 -8.78
N PRO A 86 -10.87 5.27 -9.62
CA PRO A 86 -10.23 6.15 -10.60
C PRO A 86 -9.39 7.27 -9.97
N ARG A 87 -9.45 7.45 -8.64
CA ARG A 87 -8.62 8.42 -7.90
C ARG A 87 -7.31 7.82 -7.41
N LEU A 88 -7.14 6.50 -7.48
CA LEU A 88 -5.96 5.78 -7.02
C LEU A 88 -5.20 5.26 -8.23
N THR A 89 -3.89 5.44 -8.23
CA THR A 89 -3.04 4.98 -9.32
C THR A 89 -2.28 3.73 -8.90
N ASN A 90 -2.37 2.67 -9.70
CA ASN A 90 -1.55 1.49 -9.52
C ASN A 90 -0.06 1.83 -9.65
N GLY A 91 0.75 1.29 -8.75
CA GLY A 91 2.16 1.65 -8.65
C GLY A 91 2.40 2.92 -7.85
N GLU A 92 1.38 3.74 -7.57
CA GLU A 92 1.50 4.91 -6.69
C GLU A 92 0.79 4.69 -5.34
N GLU A 93 -0.52 4.88 -5.25
CA GLU A 93 -1.28 4.62 -4.01
C GLU A 93 -1.43 3.12 -3.75
N ILE A 94 -1.62 2.35 -4.81
CA ILE A 94 -1.74 0.89 -4.77
C ILE A 94 -0.39 0.27 -5.14
N ALA A 95 0.42 0.01 -4.13
CA ALA A 95 1.76 -0.53 -4.33
C ALA A 95 2.31 -1.23 -3.09
N PRO A 96 3.20 -2.23 -3.22
CA PRO A 96 3.79 -2.96 -2.10
C PRO A 96 4.86 -2.11 -1.39
N ARG A 97 4.57 -0.87 -1.03
CA ARG A 97 5.50 0.02 -0.31
C ARG A 97 4.78 1.05 0.53
N ILE A 98 5.40 1.37 1.66
CA ILE A 98 5.22 2.66 2.34
C ILE A 98 6.40 3.54 1.95
N ARG A 99 6.13 4.77 1.51
CA ARG A 99 7.19 5.69 1.11
C ARG A 99 7.67 6.52 2.29
N ASP A 100 8.95 6.83 2.29
CA ASP A 100 9.52 7.75 3.25
C ASP A 100 8.94 9.15 3.12
N ARG A 101 8.78 9.83 4.25
CA ARG A 101 8.29 11.21 4.31
C ARG A 101 9.04 11.98 5.39
N ARG A 102 9.30 13.24 5.07
CA ARG A 102 9.74 14.25 6.02
C ARG A 102 8.73 15.39 5.99
N ILE A 103 8.09 15.64 7.12
CA ILE A 103 7.08 16.69 7.27
C ILE A 103 7.62 17.70 8.26
N THR A 104 7.85 18.91 7.80
CA THR A 104 8.36 20.01 8.61
C THR A 104 7.29 21.09 8.75
N ARG A 105 7.38 21.87 9.82
CA ARG A 105 6.52 23.05 9.98
C ARG A 105 6.83 24.05 8.87
N VAL A 106 5.82 24.39 8.06
CA VAL A 106 5.89 25.51 7.14
C VAL A 106 5.97 26.80 7.96
N ARG A 107 7.06 27.55 7.84
CA ARG A 107 7.16 28.89 8.43
C ARG A 107 6.10 29.78 7.77
N ARG A 108 5.30 30.46 8.59
CA ARG A 108 4.40 31.53 8.12
C ARG A 108 5.21 32.79 7.85
#